data_AF-A0A1B0GM61-F1
#
_entry.id   AF-A0A1B0GM61-F1
#
_cell.length_a   1.000
_cell.length_b   1.000
_cell.length_c   1.000
_cell.angle_alpha   90.00
_cell.angle_beta   90.00
_cell.angle_gamma   90.00
#
_symmetry.space_group_name_H-M   'P 1'
#
loop_
_entity.id
_entity.type
_entity.pdbx_description
1 polymer ?
#
loop_
_entity_poly.entity_id
_entity_poly.type
_entity_poly.pdbx_seq_one_letter_code
_entity_poly.pdbx_strand_id
1 'polypeptide(L)'
;VDVITKTVREVDKLFGESYELPASPVAKNTVGCELAGKSLLSVQHKNLHPSYELKRMFGSRVVQAEQAKRRNTRGQRPLKSTWLVNVKENWPPVGKTGISMKVVSAPETPGTSKEPERNVNYFAFEHSQSYRQLQNKFLAAVESMDSDNIIQIINQQPYHVDSLIQLSELCKMSEDNAMASDLIEHAIFALESSFHILFSITSGNCRLDYRRQENRAFFIVLFKHAQYLEGRACSRTALEVSKLLLSLDPINDPLAVILVIDYYAIRAKQYEWLVELYLQWEKSNNLSQLPNMAYSFALALFLLNTENDCVSADTSLQYALLMFPGVLRLLLDALSIQVDSRANSHSYFGPLAYSR
;
A
#
# COMPACT_ATOMS: atom_id res chain seq x y z
N VAL A 1 46.21 -13.43 29.08
CA VAL A 1 45.79 -12.63 27.90
C VAL A 1 44.68 -13.41 27.24
N ASP A 2 43.50 -12.81 27.26
CA ASP A 2 42.20 -13.47 27.26
C ASP A 2 41.90 -14.27 26.00
N VAL A 3 41.33 -15.47 26.16
CA VAL A 3 40.86 -16.33 25.06
C VAL A 3 39.93 -15.54 24.14
N ILE A 4 39.15 -14.63 24.72
CA ILE A 4 38.24 -13.70 24.04
C ILE A 4 38.98 -12.81 23.02
N THR A 5 40.14 -12.27 23.38
CA THR A 5 40.93 -11.42 22.47
C THR A 5 41.56 -12.20 21.32
N LYS A 6 41.74 -13.52 21.49
CA LYS A 6 42.24 -14.40 20.44
C LYS A 6 41.15 -14.77 19.45
N THR A 7 39.94 -15.04 19.93
CA THR A 7 38.74 -15.24 19.09
C THR A 7 38.35 -13.99 18.31
N VAL A 8 38.40 -12.80 18.92
CA VAL A 8 38.10 -11.54 18.20
C VAL A 8 39.09 -11.30 17.06
N ARG A 9 40.39 -11.58 17.26
CA ARG A 9 41.40 -11.47 16.20
C ARG A 9 41.28 -12.54 15.11
N GLU A 10 40.78 -13.72 15.45
CA GLU A 10 40.49 -14.77 14.45
C GLU A 10 39.27 -14.42 13.61
N VAL A 11 38.23 -13.86 14.22
CA VAL A 11 37.05 -13.32 13.53
C VAL A 11 37.47 -12.16 12.63
N ASP A 12 38.26 -11.21 13.11
CA ASP A 12 38.78 -10.10 12.30
C ASP A 12 39.68 -10.56 11.14
N LYS A 13 40.37 -11.69 11.28
CA LYS A 13 41.15 -12.31 10.19
C LYS A 13 40.28 -13.03 9.16
N LEU A 14 39.18 -13.64 9.60
CA LEU A 14 38.21 -14.33 8.73
C LEU A 14 37.32 -13.35 7.95
N PHE A 15 37.09 -12.15 8.49
CA PHE A 15 36.31 -11.09 7.85
C PHE A 15 37.19 -9.91 7.33
N GLY A 16 38.51 -10.06 7.37
CA GLY A 16 39.49 -9.03 7.00
C GLY A 16 39.60 -8.73 5.50
N GLU A 17 39.01 -9.57 4.65
CA GLU A 17 38.62 -9.16 3.30
C GLU A 17 37.22 -8.59 3.40
N SER A 18 37.15 -7.29 3.66
CA SER A 18 35.92 -6.52 3.55
C SER A 18 35.34 -6.75 2.15
N TYR A 19 34.32 -7.60 2.06
CA TYR A 19 33.32 -7.49 1.01
C TYR A 19 32.71 -6.10 1.20
N GLU A 20 33.25 -5.12 0.49
CA GLU A 20 32.53 -3.89 0.24
C GLU A 20 31.23 -4.33 -0.45
N LEU A 21 30.12 -4.25 0.29
CA LEU A 21 28.80 -4.34 -0.32
C LEU A 21 28.83 -3.38 -1.51
N PRO A 22 28.43 -3.82 -2.72
CA PRO A 22 28.46 -2.95 -3.87
C PRO A 22 27.73 -1.66 -3.48
N ALA A 23 28.40 -0.52 -3.65
CA ALA A 23 27.76 0.74 -3.31
C ALA A 23 26.48 0.85 -4.14
N SER A 24 25.36 1.18 -3.50
CA SER A 24 24.11 1.49 -4.20
C SER A 24 24.45 2.45 -5.35
N PRO A 25 24.00 2.19 -6.59
CA PRO A 25 24.41 2.94 -7.79
C PRO A 25 24.04 4.43 -7.76
N VAL A 26 23.39 4.88 -6.69
CA VAL A 26 23.11 6.28 -6.38
C VAL A 26 24.40 7.02 -5.95
N ALA A 27 25.35 7.17 -6.88
CA ALA A 27 26.56 7.96 -6.67
C ALA A 27 26.30 9.48 -6.82
N LYS A 28 26.59 10.22 -5.74
CA LYS A 28 27.19 11.58 -5.72
C LYS A 28 26.55 12.74 -6.50
N ASN A 29 25.23 12.82 -6.65
CA ASN A 29 24.59 14.10 -6.96
C ASN A 29 23.77 14.61 -5.77
N THR A 30 24.40 15.50 -4.99
CA THR A 30 23.73 16.37 -4.01
C THR A 30 22.97 17.45 -4.76
N VAL A 31 21.67 17.26 -4.92
CA VAL A 31 20.72 18.36 -5.14
C VAL A 31 19.72 18.34 -3.99
N GLY A 32 19.49 19.52 -3.42
CA GLY A 32 18.86 19.78 -2.12
C GLY A 32 17.67 18.89 -1.74
N CYS A 33 17.87 18.14 -0.67
CA CYS A 33 16.84 17.51 0.14
C CYS A 33 16.13 18.62 0.93
N GLU A 34 14.92 19.05 0.52
CA GLU A 34 13.93 19.68 1.41
C GLU A 34 12.59 20.04 0.73
N LEU A 35 12.46 20.00 -0.61
CA LEU A 35 11.25 20.47 -1.31
C LEU A 35 10.49 19.43 -2.18
N ALA A 36 10.98 18.20 -2.34
CA ALA A 36 10.44 17.26 -3.34
C ALA A 36 9.32 16.30 -2.84
N GLY A 37 9.16 16.11 -1.53
CA GLY A 37 8.17 15.16 -0.98
C GLY A 37 6.70 15.48 -1.29
N LYS A 38 6.39 16.74 -1.66
CA LYS A 38 5.02 17.19 -1.96
C LYS A 38 4.51 16.71 -3.32
N SER A 39 5.40 16.41 -4.27
CA SER A 39 5.01 15.93 -5.61
C SER A 39 4.74 14.44 -5.60
N LEU A 40 5.58 13.66 -4.91
CA LEU A 40 5.60 12.21 -5.05
C LEU A 40 4.37 11.50 -4.48
N LEU A 41 3.90 11.95 -3.31
CA LEU A 41 2.70 11.42 -2.64
C LEU A 41 1.43 12.20 -2.99
N SER A 42 1.49 13.11 -3.97
CA SER A 42 0.28 13.75 -4.48
C SER A 42 -0.58 12.72 -5.21
N VAL A 43 -1.88 12.74 -4.92
CA VAL A 43 -2.80 11.72 -5.41
C VAL A 43 -3.64 12.28 -6.54
N GLN A 44 -3.64 11.57 -7.67
CA GLN A 44 -4.36 12.02 -8.86
C GLN A 44 -5.85 11.65 -8.78
N HIS A 45 -6.70 12.65 -8.55
CA HIS A 45 -8.15 12.47 -8.41
C HIS A 45 -8.80 11.64 -9.54
N LYS A 46 -8.35 11.81 -10.79
CA LYS A 46 -8.91 11.07 -11.94
C LYS A 46 -8.70 9.56 -11.84
N ASN A 47 -7.66 9.13 -11.13
CA ASN A 47 -7.21 7.75 -11.06
C ASN A 47 -7.60 7.05 -9.75
N LEU A 48 -8.09 7.81 -8.75
CA LEU A 48 -8.60 7.25 -7.48
C LEU A 48 -9.86 6.41 -7.64
N HIS A 49 -10.59 6.62 -8.73
CA HIS A 49 -11.89 5.99 -8.90
C HIS A 49 -11.82 4.81 -9.90
N PRO A 50 -12.15 3.57 -9.48
CA PRO A 50 -11.91 2.37 -10.28
C PRO A 50 -12.68 2.35 -11.61
N SER A 51 -13.84 3.01 -11.68
CA SER A 51 -14.64 3.00 -12.91
C SER A 51 -13.95 3.70 -14.08
N TYR A 52 -13.06 4.67 -13.85
CA TYR A 52 -12.35 5.34 -14.94
C TYR A 52 -11.32 4.41 -15.56
N GLU A 53 -10.61 3.64 -14.74
CA GLU A 53 -9.66 2.64 -15.22
C GLU A 53 -10.38 1.50 -15.96
N LEU A 54 -11.48 0.98 -15.42
CA LEU A 54 -12.29 -0.04 -16.09
C LEU A 54 -12.85 0.45 -17.44
N LYS A 55 -13.33 1.70 -17.50
CA LYS A 55 -13.81 2.30 -18.76
C LYS A 55 -12.68 2.47 -19.78
N ARG A 56 -11.45 2.73 -19.32
CA ARG A 56 -10.26 2.81 -20.17
C ARG A 56 -9.86 1.44 -20.72
N MET A 57 -9.93 0.38 -19.90
CA MET A 57 -9.54 -0.98 -20.30
C MET A 57 -10.58 -1.68 -21.17
N PHE A 58 -11.86 -1.61 -20.80
CA PHE A 58 -12.93 -2.39 -21.45
C PHE A 58 -13.86 -1.55 -22.35
N GLY A 59 -13.66 -0.23 -22.37
CA GLY A 59 -14.54 0.71 -23.06
C GLY A 59 -15.77 1.10 -22.22
N SER A 60 -16.25 2.33 -22.44
CA SER A 60 -17.36 2.90 -21.66
C SER A 60 -18.68 2.14 -21.79
N ARG A 61 -18.97 1.59 -22.98
CA ARG A 61 -20.22 0.88 -23.28
C ARG A 61 -20.35 -0.43 -22.50
N VAL A 62 -19.27 -1.21 -22.37
CA VAL A 62 -19.27 -2.48 -21.65
C VAL A 62 -19.49 -2.26 -20.16
N VAL A 63 -18.76 -1.30 -19.58
CA VAL A 63 -18.89 -0.95 -18.16
C VAL A 63 -20.28 -0.38 -17.85
N GLN A 64 -20.81 0.48 -18.73
CA GLN A 64 -22.15 1.03 -18.56
C GLN A 64 -23.25 -0.03 -18.73
N ALA A 65 -23.09 -1.00 -19.63
CA ALA A 65 -24.04 -2.10 -19.79
C ALA A 65 -24.08 -2.98 -18.53
N GLU A 66 -22.93 -3.25 -17.91
CA GLU A 66 -22.85 -4.01 -16.66
C GLU A 66 -23.44 -3.23 -15.48
N GLN A 67 -23.17 -1.93 -15.40
CA GLN A 67 -23.82 -1.04 -14.42
C GLN A 67 -25.33 -0.89 -14.68
N ALA A 68 -25.77 -0.90 -15.94
CA ALA A 68 -27.18 -0.80 -16.33
C ALA A 68 -27.96 -2.08 -16.02
N LYS A 69 -27.34 -3.26 -16.15
CA LYS A 69 -27.92 -4.53 -15.68
C LYS A 69 -28.23 -4.47 -14.18
N ARG A 70 -27.37 -3.84 -13.38
CA ARG A 70 -27.60 -3.61 -11.95
C ARG A 70 -28.72 -2.59 -11.70
N ARG A 71 -28.81 -1.53 -12.51
CA ARG A 71 -29.83 -0.45 -12.45
C ARG A 71 -31.27 -0.87 -12.76
N ASN A 72 -31.49 -2.01 -13.42
CA ASN A 72 -32.85 -2.43 -13.80
C ASN A 72 -33.72 -2.87 -12.61
N THR A 73 -33.22 -2.73 -11.37
CA THR A 73 -33.92 -3.07 -10.14
C THR A 73 -34.30 -1.78 -9.37
N ARG A 74 -35.42 -1.16 -9.77
CA ARG A 74 -36.11 0.00 -9.13
C ARG A 74 -35.54 1.39 -9.43
N GLY A 75 -36.36 2.22 -10.07
CA GLY A 75 -36.09 3.60 -10.47
C GLY A 75 -35.90 4.58 -9.31
N GLN A 76 -34.75 4.54 -8.64
CA GLN A 76 -34.31 5.58 -7.72
C GLN A 76 -33.19 6.43 -8.32
N ARG A 77 -33.09 7.67 -7.82
CA ARG A 77 -32.14 8.69 -8.28
C ARG A 77 -30.69 8.20 -8.06
N PRO A 78 -29.76 8.51 -8.97
CA PRO A 78 -28.37 8.11 -8.82
C PRO A 78 -27.78 8.72 -7.54
N LEU A 79 -27.37 7.87 -6.60
CA LEU A 79 -26.56 8.27 -5.47
C LEU A 79 -25.24 8.83 -6.01
N LYS A 80 -24.82 10.00 -5.51
CA LYS A 80 -23.56 10.62 -5.93
C LYS A 80 -22.41 9.70 -5.51
N SER A 81 -21.66 9.20 -6.49
CA SER A 81 -20.38 8.51 -6.26
C SER A 81 -19.49 9.36 -5.38
N THR A 82 -18.79 8.74 -4.44
CA THR A 82 -17.76 9.42 -3.66
C THR A 82 -16.42 9.35 -4.41
N TRP A 83 -15.36 9.93 -3.84
CA TRP A 83 -14.06 10.02 -4.49
C TRP A 83 -13.36 8.66 -4.61
N LEU A 84 -13.54 7.79 -3.60
CA LEU A 84 -12.88 6.47 -3.58
C LEU A 84 -13.78 5.36 -4.14
N VAL A 85 -15.11 5.45 -3.97
CA VAL A 85 -16.02 4.32 -4.20
C VAL A 85 -17.27 4.71 -4.99
N ASN A 86 -17.80 3.75 -5.77
CA ASN A 86 -19.12 3.86 -6.38
C ASN A 86 -20.18 3.44 -5.36
N VAL A 87 -20.99 4.39 -4.91
CA VAL A 87 -22.14 4.07 -4.05
C VAL A 87 -23.09 3.14 -4.80
N LYS A 88 -23.38 1.99 -4.19
CA LYS A 88 -24.30 0.99 -4.75
C LYS A 88 -25.72 1.26 -4.31
N GLU A 89 -26.67 0.86 -5.15
CA GLU A 89 -28.11 1.11 -4.95
C GLU A 89 -28.71 0.30 -3.79
N ASN A 90 -28.05 -0.82 -3.41
CA ASN A 90 -28.48 -1.67 -2.29
C ASN A 90 -28.02 -1.16 -0.92
N TRP A 91 -27.25 -0.07 -0.86
CA TRP A 91 -26.76 0.46 0.41
C TRP A 91 -27.80 1.35 1.09
N PRO A 92 -28.00 1.24 2.42
CA PRO A 92 -28.91 2.10 3.14
C PRO A 92 -28.46 3.56 3.03
N PRO A 93 -29.34 4.57 3.05
CA PRO A 93 -28.90 5.97 3.01
C PRO A 93 -27.99 6.29 4.19
N VAL A 94 -26.96 7.11 3.95
CA VAL A 94 -26.04 7.55 5.01
C VAL A 94 -26.81 8.45 5.98
N GLY A 95 -27.23 7.86 7.09
CA GLY A 95 -27.78 8.58 8.23
C GLY A 95 -26.66 9.06 9.17
N LYS A 96 -26.96 9.10 10.47
CA LYS A 96 -25.93 9.31 11.48
C LYS A 96 -25.09 8.03 11.63
N THR A 97 -23.95 7.98 10.94
CA THR A 97 -22.99 6.85 11.04
C THR A 97 -22.44 6.71 12.47
N GLY A 98 -22.40 7.80 13.23
CA GLY A 98 -21.80 7.85 14.56
C GLY A 98 -20.29 8.06 14.53
N ILE A 99 -19.73 8.33 13.35
CA ILE A 99 -18.31 8.61 13.12
C ILE A 99 -18.20 10.06 12.64
N SER A 100 -17.24 10.80 13.17
CA SER A 100 -16.88 12.14 12.71
C SER A 100 -15.36 12.29 12.67
N MET A 101 -14.85 13.27 11.93
CA MET A 101 -13.43 13.59 11.92
C MET A 101 -13.20 15.00 12.48
N LYS A 102 -12.20 15.15 13.34
CA LYS A 102 -11.77 16.44 13.88
C LYS A 102 -10.31 16.74 13.51
N VAL A 103 -9.98 18.03 13.47
CA VAL A 103 -8.59 18.49 13.44
C VAL A 103 -7.99 18.30 14.83
N VAL A 104 -6.77 17.78 14.89
CA VAL A 104 -6.02 17.58 16.15
C VAL A 104 -4.65 18.23 16.05
N SER A 105 -4.07 18.55 17.21
CA SER A 105 -2.68 18.96 17.28
C SER A 105 -1.76 17.81 16.87
N ALA A 106 -0.57 18.16 16.35
CA ALA A 106 0.45 17.18 16.02
C ALA A 106 0.77 16.29 17.25
N PRO A 107 0.97 14.98 17.07
CA PRO A 107 1.28 14.09 18.17
C PRO A 107 2.62 14.48 18.82
N GLU A 108 2.59 14.75 20.13
CA GLU A 108 3.80 14.93 20.93
C GLU A 108 4.56 13.60 20.96
N THR A 109 5.66 13.50 20.21
CA THR A 109 6.51 12.31 20.20
C THR A 109 7.73 12.62 21.09
N PRO A 110 7.88 11.97 22.26
CA PRO A 110 9.00 12.22 23.16
C PRO A 110 10.32 11.92 22.43
N GLY A 111 11.21 12.91 22.33
CA GLY A 111 12.57 12.72 21.80
C GLY A 111 12.80 13.08 20.32
N THR A 112 11.78 13.53 19.58
CA THR A 112 11.97 14.05 18.21
C THR A 112 11.72 15.56 18.19
N SER A 113 12.80 16.33 18.29
CA SER A 113 12.82 17.76 17.96
C SER A 113 12.70 17.94 16.44
N LYS A 114 11.58 17.54 15.85
CA LYS A 114 11.23 17.90 14.48
C LYS A 114 10.19 19.00 14.58
N GLU A 115 10.51 20.19 14.07
CA GLU A 115 9.51 21.24 13.90
C GLU A 115 8.29 20.67 13.16
N PRO A 116 7.07 21.15 13.46
CA PRO A 116 5.91 20.77 12.67
C PRO A 116 6.21 21.08 11.20
N GLU A 117 6.16 20.05 10.34
CA GLU A 117 6.34 20.22 8.90
C GLU A 117 5.43 21.36 8.43
N ARG A 118 6.02 22.42 7.86
CA ARG A 118 5.27 23.60 7.41
C ARG A 118 4.20 23.14 6.42
N ASN A 119 2.93 23.39 6.76
CA ASN A 119 1.73 23.10 5.96
C ASN A 119 1.16 21.67 6.07
N VAL A 120 1.34 21.00 7.21
CA VAL A 120 0.75 19.67 7.49
C VAL A 120 -0.37 19.77 8.54
N ASN A 121 -1.51 19.15 8.26
CA ASN A 121 -2.67 19.12 9.14
C ASN A 121 -2.89 17.71 9.69
N TYR A 122 -3.07 17.59 11.00
CA TYR A 122 -3.36 16.33 11.66
C TYR A 122 -4.85 16.18 11.93
N PHE A 123 -5.37 14.99 11.68
CA PHE A 123 -6.78 14.67 11.90
C PHE A 123 -6.92 13.44 12.78
N ALA A 124 -8.11 13.24 13.33
CA ALA A 124 -8.48 12.00 13.99
C ALA A 124 -9.97 11.72 13.81
N PHE A 125 -10.31 10.45 13.64
CA PHE A 125 -11.68 10.01 13.76
C PHE A 125 -12.13 10.02 15.23
N GLU A 126 -13.41 10.30 15.43
CA GLU A 126 -14.10 10.26 16.70
C GLU A 126 -15.36 9.44 16.58
N HIS A 127 -15.55 8.55 17.53
CA HIS A 127 -16.75 7.76 17.67
C HIS A 127 -17.71 8.39 18.68
N SER A 128 -18.98 8.50 18.30
CA SER A 128 -20.08 8.88 19.20
C SER A 128 -20.24 7.86 20.33
N GLN A 129 -20.92 8.25 21.41
CA GLN A 129 -21.17 7.34 22.52
C GLN A 129 -21.93 6.08 22.10
N SER A 130 -22.90 6.21 21.19
CA SER A 130 -23.64 5.08 20.65
C SER A 130 -22.76 4.16 19.81
N TYR A 131 -21.84 4.72 19.01
CA TYR A 131 -20.90 3.93 18.22
C TYR A 131 -19.92 3.16 19.11
N ARG A 132 -19.42 3.77 20.20
CA ARG A 132 -18.55 3.10 21.18
C ARG A 132 -19.25 1.94 21.89
N GLN A 133 -20.53 2.10 22.23
CA GLN A 133 -21.31 1.00 22.80
C GLN A 133 -21.43 -0.17 21.82
N LEU A 134 -21.65 0.13 20.54
CA LEU A 134 -21.68 -0.89 19.48
C LEU A 134 -20.30 -1.55 19.30
N GLN A 135 -19.23 -0.76 19.36
CA GLN A 135 -17.86 -1.26 19.30
C GLN A 135 -17.58 -2.27 20.41
N ASN A 136 -18.02 -2.01 21.64
CA ASN A 136 -17.85 -2.97 22.75
C ASN A 136 -18.60 -4.27 22.51
N LYS A 137 -19.82 -4.22 21.94
CA LYS A 137 -20.56 -5.42 21.54
C LYS A 137 -19.83 -6.19 20.44
N PHE A 138 -19.24 -5.48 19.47
CA PHE A 138 -18.43 -6.09 18.42
C PHE A 138 -17.20 -6.80 19.00
N LEU A 139 -16.47 -6.17 19.91
CA LEU A 139 -15.30 -6.79 20.56
C LEU A 139 -15.70 -8.08 21.30
N ALA A 140 -16.80 -8.05 22.05
CA ALA A 140 -17.33 -9.26 22.71
C ALA A 140 -17.74 -10.34 21.69
N ALA A 141 -18.32 -9.97 20.55
CA ALA A 141 -18.67 -10.91 19.49
C ALA A 141 -17.43 -11.57 18.86
N VAL A 142 -16.37 -10.78 18.60
CA VAL A 142 -15.08 -11.30 18.09
C VAL A 142 -14.44 -12.26 19.09
N GLU A 143 -14.45 -11.94 20.39
CA GLU A 143 -13.94 -12.83 21.44
C GLU A 143 -14.70 -14.16 21.50
N SER A 144 -16.00 -14.14 21.23
CA SER A 144 -16.84 -15.35 21.21
C SER A 144 -16.68 -16.23 19.96
N MET A 145 -15.95 -15.76 18.93
CA MET A 145 -15.80 -16.40 17.61
C MET A 145 -17.12 -16.73 16.89
N ASP A 146 -18.22 -16.07 17.25
CA ASP A 146 -19.52 -16.27 16.65
C ASP A 146 -19.77 -15.23 15.54
N SER A 147 -19.76 -15.68 14.29
CA SER A 147 -20.00 -14.83 13.11
C SER A 147 -21.42 -14.27 13.05
N ASP A 148 -22.40 -14.94 13.64
CA ASP A 148 -23.80 -14.51 13.55
C ASP A 148 -24.03 -13.22 14.35
N ASN A 149 -23.33 -13.06 15.47
CA ASN A 149 -23.38 -11.82 16.27
C ASN A 149 -22.83 -10.62 15.49
N ILE A 150 -21.81 -10.81 14.66
CA ILE A 150 -21.25 -9.76 13.80
C ILE A 150 -22.26 -9.36 12.72
N ILE A 151 -22.94 -10.34 12.11
CA ILE A 151 -24.00 -10.09 11.13
C ILE A 151 -25.17 -9.34 11.78
N GLN A 152 -25.56 -9.70 13.00
CA GLN A 152 -26.59 -8.98 13.74
C GLN A 152 -26.20 -7.52 14.01
N ILE A 153 -24.94 -7.24 14.33
CA ILE A 153 -24.43 -5.87 14.52
C ILE A 153 -24.56 -5.07 13.22
N ILE A 154 -24.17 -5.66 12.08
CA ILE A 154 -24.29 -5.01 10.76
C ILE A 154 -25.76 -4.75 10.42
N ASN A 155 -26.67 -5.68 10.71
CA ASN A 155 -28.10 -5.50 10.48
C ASN A 155 -28.69 -4.36 11.35
N GLN A 156 -28.19 -4.16 12.57
CA GLN A 156 -28.59 -3.07 13.45
C GLN A 156 -27.99 -1.72 13.03
N GLN A 157 -26.71 -1.71 12.66
CA GLN A 157 -25.98 -0.53 12.20
C GLN A 157 -25.11 -0.90 10.99
N PRO A 158 -25.63 -0.69 9.76
CA PRO A 158 -24.95 -1.10 8.52
C PRO A 158 -23.59 -0.43 8.28
N TYR A 159 -23.32 0.67 8.99
CA TYR A 159 -22.13 1.51 8.86
C TYR A 159 -21.10 1.31 9.98
N HIS A 160 -21.19 0.21 10.75
CA HIS A 160 -20.14 -0.15 11.70
C HIS A 160 -18.92 -0.72 10.98
N VAL A 161 -17.84 0.06 10.94
CA VAL A 161 -16.68 -0.17 10.08
C VAL A 161 -15.94 -1.47 10.43
N ASP A 162 -15.69 -1.73 11.71
CA ASP A 162 -14.90 -2.91 12.10
C ASP A 162 -15.66 -4.22 11.86
N SER A 163 -16.99 -4.23 12.02
CA SER A 163 -17.82 -5.38 11.65
C SER A 163 -17.79 -5.64 10.14
N LEU A 164 -17.83 -4.58 9.31
CA LEU A 164 -17.72 -4.71 7.85
C LEU A 164 -16.36 -5.28 7.44
N ILE A 165 -15.27 -4.84 8.08
CA ILE A 165 -13.92 -5.37 7.85
C ILE A 165 -13.86 -6.86 8.23
N GLN A 166 -14.40 -7.22 9.40
CA GLN A 166 -14.35 -8.61 9.88
C GLN A 166 -15.20 -9.53 9.00
N LEU A 167 -16.40 -9.10 8.60
CA LEU A 167 -17.24 -9.86 7.67
C LEU A 167 -16.58 -10.00 6.29
N SER A 168 -15.89 -8.96 5.80
CA SER A 168 -15.10 -9.05 4.57
C SER A 168 -14.05 -10.17 4.63
N GLU A 169 -13.38 -10.36 5.77
CA GLU A 169 -12.43 -11.45 5.93
C GLU A 169 -13.11 -12.82 5.90
N LEU A 170 -14.28 -12.96 6.55
CA LEU A 170 -15.06 -14.20 6.51
C LEU A 170 -15.52 -14.54 5.08
N CYS A 171 -15.96 -13.53 4.30
CA CYS A 171 -16.31 -13.70 2.90
C CYS A 171 -15.10 -14.13 2.06
N LYS A 172 -13.93 -13.53 2.30
CA LYS A 172 -12.68 -13.90 1.63
C LYS A 172 -12.26 -15.34 1.95
N MET A 173 -12.37 -15.78 3.20
CA MET A 173 -12.14 -17.17 3.60
C MET A 173 -13.12 -18.15 2.95
N SER A 174 -14.33 -17.70 2.64
CA SER A 174 -15.36 -18.46 1.93
C SER A 174 -15.26 -18.35 0.40
N GLU A 175 -14.15 -17.79 -0.12
CA GLU A 175 -13.87 -17.55 -1.54
C GLU A 175 -14.84 -16.57 -2.25
N ASP A 176 -15.74 -15.90 -1.52
CA ASP A 176 -16.60 -14.84 -2.05
C ASP A 176 -15.88 -13.49 -2.03
N ASN A 177 -14.91 -13.34 -2.93
CA ASN A 177 -14.12 -12.12 -3.09
C ASN A 177 -14.95 -10.92 -3.55
N ALA A 178 -16.07 -11.15 -4.25
CA ALA A 178 -16.94 -10.09 -4.71
C ALA A 178 -17.66 -9.43 -3.53
N MET A 179 -18.27 -10.23 -2.66
CA MET A 179 -18.89 -9.73 -1.44
C MET A 179 -17.86 -9.12 -0.49
N ALA A 180 -16.68 -9.74 -0.36
CA ALA A 180 -15.60 -9.23 0.48
C ALA A 180 -15.14 -7.82 0.03
N SER A 181 -14.96 -7.60 -1.27
CA SER A 181 -14.64 -6.29 -1.84
C SER A 181 -15.76 -5.29 -1.62
N ASP A 182 -17.02 -5.72 -1.76
CA ASP A 182 -18.20 -4.87 -1.59
C ASP A 182 -18.33 -4.35 -0.15
N LEU A 183 -18.01 -5.17 0.86
CA LEU A 183 -18.01 -4.79 2.27
C LEU A 183 -16.92 -3.77 2.61
N ILE A 184 -15.73 -3.89 2.02
CA ILE A 184 -14.67 -2.88 2.18
C ILE A 184 -15.05 -1.57 1.51
N GLU A 185 -15.61 -1.61 0.29
CA GLU A 185 -16.14 -0.42 -0.37
C GLU A 185 -17.21 0.27 0.49
N HIS A 186 -18.06 -0.50 1.17
CA HIS A 186 -19.07 0.02 2.10
C HIS A 186 -18.45 0.69 3.33
N ALA A 187 -17.37 0.12 3.88
CA ALA A 187 -16.61 0.70 4.98
C ALA A 187 -15.91 2.01 4.59
N ILE A 188 -15.33 2.09 3.37
CA ILE A 188 -14.75 3.34 2.84
C ILE A 188 -15.82 4.42 2.79
N PHE A 189 -17.00 4.08 2.24
CA PHE A 189 -18.07 5.04 2.09
C PHE A 189 -18.53 5.63 3.44
N ALA A 190 -18.57 4.80 4.49
CA ALA A 190 -18.86 5.24 5.85
C ALA A 190 -17.84 6.27 6.36
N LEU A 191 -16.54 5.99 6.18
CA LEU A 191 -15.44 6.84 6.65
C LEU A 191 -15.33 8.13 5.83
N GLU A 192 -15.47 8.03 4.51
CA GLU A 192 -15.39 9.16 3.58
C GLU A 192 -16.52 10.17 3.82
N SER A 193 -17.72 9.68 4.14
CA SER A 193 -18.85 10.53 4.53
C SER A 193 -18.63 11.29 5.84
N SER A 194 -17.66 10.85 6.66
CA SER A 194 -17.32 11.43 7.96
C SER A 194 -16.08 12.33 7.91
N PHE A 195 -15.51 12.59 6.73
CA PHE A 195 -14.33 13.46 6.58
C PHE A 195 -14.61 14.90 7.01
N HIS A 196 -13.61 15.51 7.62
CA HIS A 196 -13.63 16.94 7.92
C HIS A 196 -13.50 17.74 6.61
N ILE A 197 -14.13 18.91 6.52
CA ILE A 197 -14.11 19.74 5.29
C ILE A 197 -12.70 20.13 4.82
N LEU A 198 -11.75 20.22 5.76
CA LEU A 198 -10.33 20.53 5.48
C LEU A 198 -9.49 19.28 5.14
N PHE A 199 -10.05 18.08 5.28
CA PHE A 199 -9.36 16.85 4.97
C PHE A 199 -9.38 16.64 3.45
N SER A 200 -8.22 16.82 2.82
CA SER A 200 -8.03 16.56 1.39
C SER A 200 -7.22 15.29 1.20
N ILE A 201 -7.77 14.35 0.42
CA ILE A 201 -7.07 13.11 0.03
C ILE A 201 -6.08 13.32 -1.12
N THR A 202 -6.11 14.47 -1.80
CA THR A 202 -5.27 14.73 -2.98
C THR A 202 -4.01 15.53 -2.68
N SER A 203 -4.05 16.35 -1.62
CA SER A 203 -3.00 17.33 -1.32
C SER A 203 -1.73 16.72 -0.74
N GLY A 204 -1.79 15.50 -0.18
CA GLY A 204 -0.65 14.87 0.48
C GLY A 204 -0.21 15.55 1.79
N ASN A 205 -1.01 16.48 2.34
CA ASN A 205 -0.69 17.26 3.54
C ASN A 205 -1.52 16.88 4.78
N CYS A 206 -2.40 15.88 4.66
CA CYS A 206 -3.23 15.42 5.76
C CYS A 206 -2.58 14.18 6.41
N ARG A 207 -2.45 14.19 7.74
CA ARG A 207 -1.87 13.09 8.51
C ARG A 207 -2.87 12.47 9.47
N LEU A 208 -2.74 11.17 9.69
CA LEU A 208 -3.47 10.41 10.69
C LEU A 208 -2.49 9.57 11.50
N ASP A 209 -2.58 9.62 12.83
CA ASP A 209 -1.76 8.79 13.70
C ASP A 209 -2.37 7.38 13.83
N TYR A 210 -1.66 6.35 13.38
CA TYR A 210 -2.10 4.96 13.43
C TYR A 210 -2.20 4.40 14.86
N ARG A 211 -1.50 5.00 15.83
CA ARG A 211 -1.55 4.55 17.22
C ARG A 211 -2.95 4.70 17.82
N ARG A 212 -3.73 5.70 17.35
CA ARG A 212 -5.12 5.90 17.72
C ARG A 212 -6.01 4.84 17.12
N GLN A 213 -6.78 4.15 17.95
CA GLN A 213 -7.62 3.02 17.55
C GLN A 213 -8.65 3.41 16.48
N GLU A 214 -9.25 4.60 16.60
CA GLU A 214 -10.26 5.11 15.68
C GLU A 214 -9.70 5.33 14.27
N ASN A 215 -8.42 5.65 14.15
CA ASN A 215 -7.78 5.88 12.86
C ASN A 215 -7.41 4.58 12.14
N ARG A 216 -7.12 3.50 12.88
CA ARG A 216 -6.62 2.23 12.32
C ARG A 216 -7.53 1.66 11.26
N ALA A 217 -8.84 1.75 11.47
CA ALA A 217 -9.83 1.24 10.54
C ALA A 217 -9.67 1.83 9.13
N PHE A 218 -9.36 3.12 9.02
CA PHE A 218 -9.15 3.77 7.71
C PHE A 218 -7.90 3.25 7.00
N PHE A 219 -6.80 3.05 7.72
CA PHE A 219 -5.58 2.45 7.14
C PHE A 219 -5.84 1.04 6.62
N ILE A 220 -6.48 0.20 7.45
CA ILE A 220 -6.79 -1.19 7.10
C ILE A 220 -7.70 -1.28 5.88
N VAL A 221 -8.74 -0.44 5.86
CA VAL A 221 -9.72 -0.40 4.78
C VAL A 221 -9.07 0.05 3.46
N LEU A 222 -8.24 1.09 3.46
CA LEU A 222 -7.51 1.51 2.26
C LEU A 222 -6.55 0.42 1.75
N PHE A 223 -5.82 -0.22 2.67
CA PHE A 223 -4.90 -1.30 2.31
C PHE A 223 -5.61 -2.49 1.68
N LYS A 224 -6.68 -2.99 2.31
CA LYS A 224 -7.52 -4.07 1.76
C LYS A 224 -8.15 -3.67 0.43
N HIS A 225 -8.57 -2.41 0.29
CA HIS A 225 -9.13 -1.92 -0.96
C HIS A 225 -8.11 -1.96 -2.10
N ALA A 226 -6.87 -1.52 -1.86
CA ALA A 226 -5.79 -1.64 -2.86
C ALA A 226 -5.58 -3.10 -3.32
N GLN A 227 -5.64 -4.07 -2.39
CA GLN A 227 -5.55 -5.50 -2.71
C GLN A 227 -6.73 -5.99 -3.57
N TYR A 228 -7.97 -5.61 -3.24
CA TYR A 228 -9.13 -5.99 -4.05
C TYR A 228 -9.15 -5.32 -5.43
N LEU A 229 -8.61 -4.11 -5.55
CA LEU A 229 -8.43 -3.43 -6.84
C LEU A 229 -7.41 -4.14 -7.73
N GLU A 230 -6.33 -4.64 -7.14
CA GLU A 230 -5.34 -5.46 -7.82
C GLU A 230 -5.97 -6.72 -8.43
N GLY A 231 -6.77 -7.45 -7.65
CA GLY A 231 -7.48 -8.65 -8.14
C GLY A 231 -8.46 -8.36 -9.28
N ARG A 232 -8.86 -7.09 -9.46
CA ARG A 232 -9.70 -6.61 -10.58
C ARG A 232 -8.90 -6.00 -11.73
N ALA A 233 -7.57 -6.11 -11.68
CA ALA A 233 -6.62 -5.51 -12.62
C ALA A 233 -6.67 -3.97 -12.69
N CYS A 234 -7.18 -3.29 -11.65
CA CYS A 234 -7.17 -1.84 -11.54
C CYS A 234 -5.87 -1.35 -10.87
N SER A 235 -4.72 -1.68 -11.47
CA SER A 235 -3.41 -1.42 -10.86
C SER A 235 -3.09 0.08 -10.73
N ARG A 236 -3.60 0.94 -11.62
CA ARG A 236 -3.39 2.38 -11.50
C ARG A 236 -4.16 2.94 -10.30
N THR A 237 -5.41 2.53 -10.10
CA THR A 237 -6.16 2.96 -8.92
C THR A 237 -5.56 2.40 -7.63
N ALA A 238 -5.11 1.14 -7.62
CA ALA A 238 -4.42 0.55 -6.47
C ALA A 238 -3.16 1.34 -6.08
N LEU A 239 -2.39 1.81 -7.06
CA LEU A 239 -1.24 2.67 -6.82
C LEU A 239 -1.63 4.00 -6.15
N GLU A 240 -2.65 4.70 -6.66
CA GLU A 240 -3.10 5.97 -6.08
C GLU A 240 -3.65 5.82 -4.66
N VAL A 241 -4.38 4.72 -4.39
CA VAL A 241 -4.84 4.38 -3.04
C VAL A 241 -3.66 4.08 -2.11
N SER A 242 -2.61 3.42 -2.61
CA SER A 242 -1.38 3.15 -1.85
C SER A 242 -0.60 4.43 -1.55
N LYS A 243 -0.53 5.38 -2.50
CA LYS A 243 0.03 6.72 -2.26
C LYS A 243 -0.76 7.48 -1.20
N LEU A 244 -2.10 7.43 -1.28
CA LEU A 244 -2.96 8.03 -0.25
C LEU A 244 -2.65 7.44 1.12
N LEU A 245 -2.64 6.11 1.24
CA LEU A 245 -2.37 5.41 2.49
C LEU A 245 -0.99 5.80 3.07
N LEU A 246 0.04 5.79 2.23
CA LEU A 246 1.39 6.18 2.61
C LEU A 246 1.49 7.67 2.98
N SER A 247 0.67 8.54 2.36
CA SER A 247 0.63 9.97 2.71
C SER A 247 0.05 10.27 4.10
N LEU A 248 -0.70 9.33 4.70
CA LEU A 248 -1.27 9.50 6.03
C LEU A 248 -0.21 9.44 7.13
N ASP A 249 0.77 8.54 6.97
CA ASP A 249 1.93 8.39 7.85
C ASP A 249 3.16 7.92 7.04
N PRO A 250 3.83 8.85 6.31
CA PRO A 250 4.91 8.50 5.39
C PRO A 250 6.20 8.08 6.10
N ILE A 251 6.34 8.38 7.39
CA ILE A 251 7.56 8.09 8.16
C ILE A 251 7.47 6.70 8.77
N ASN A 252 6.36 6.38 9.45
CA ASN A 252 6.25 5.11 10.15
C ASN A 252 5.77 3.97 9.23
N ASP A 253 5.03 4.30 8.16
CA ASP A 253 4.41 3.33 7.25
C ASP A 253 3.89 2.08 7.99
N PRO A 254 2.87 2.22 8.86
CA PRO A 254 2.48 1.19 9.82
C PRO A 254 1.99 -0.12 9.18
N LEU A 255 1.61 -0.09 7.90
CA LEU A 255 1.18 -1.26 7.14
C LEU A 255 2.24 -1.73 6.13
N ALA A 256 3.45 -1.16 6.18
CA ALA A 256 4.57 -1.47 5.30
C ALA A 256 4.19 -1.45 3.80
N VAL A 257 3.41 -0.44 3.40
CA VAL A 257 2.97 -0.25 2.01
C VAL A 257 4.16 -0.14 1.05
N ILE A 258 5.29 0.38 1.53
CA ILE A 258 6.54 0.45 0.77
C ILE A 258 6.97 -0.92 0.22
N LEU A 259 6.61 -2.04 0.87
CA LEU A 259 6.98 -3.39 0.43
C LEU A 259 6.17 -3.90 -0.77
N VAL A 260 5.09 -3.21 -1.16
CA VAL A 260 4.23 -3.65 -2.28
C VAL A 260 3.99 -2.55 -3.32
N ILE A 261 4.33 -1.29 -3.02
CA ILE A 261 4.00 -0.16 -3.89
C ILE A 261 4.70 -0.21 -5.25
N ASP A 262 5.89 -0.82 -5.31
CA ASP A 262 6.65 -1.04 -6.55
C ASP A 262 5.90 -1.96 -7.51
N TYR A 263 5.28 -3.02 -6.99
CA TYR A 263 4.46 -3.93 -7.77
C TYR A 263 3.29 -3.21 -8.43
N TYR A 264 2.56 -2.35 -7.69
CA TYR A 264 1.49 -1.54 -8.27
C TYR A 264 2.00 -0.54 -9.30
N ALA A 265 3.16 0.09 -9.04
CA ALA A 265 3.75 1.08 -9.95
C ALA A 265 4.15 0.46 -11.30
N ILE A 266 4.80 -0.70 -11.29
CA ILE A 266 5.19 -1.42 -12.51
C ILE A 266 3.97 -1.83 -13.30
N ARG A 267 2.98 -2.46 -12.65
CA ARG A 267 1.75 -2.88 -13.35
C ARG A 267 0.95 -1.72 -13.91
N ALA A 268 0.95 -0.58 -13.22
CA ALA A 268 0.34 0.66 -13.69
C ALA A 268 1.17 1.40 -14.76
N LYS A 269 2.34 0.87 -15.14
CA LYS A 269 3.31 1.50 -16.06
C LYS A 269 3.69 2.91 -15.61
N GLN A 270 3.95 3.09 -14.31
CA GLN A 270 4.39 4.37 -13.72
C GLN A 270 5.86 4.25 -13.31
N TYR A 271 6.71 3.98 -14.30
CA TYR A 271 8.12 3.69 -14.08
C TYR A 271 8.89 4.95 -13.65
N GLU A 272 8.58 6.11 -14.24
CA GLU A 272 9.20 7.39 -13.89
C GLU A 272 8.98 7.72 -12.41
N TRP A 273 7.74 7.51 -11.94
CA TRP A 273 7.38 7.75 -10.56
C TRP A 273 8.10 6.80 -9.60
N LEU A 274 8.26 5.52 -9.95
CA LEU A 274 8.97 4.55 -9.12
C LEU A 274 10.46 4.89 -9.03
N VAL A 275 11.09 5.29 -10.14
CA VAL A 275 12.48 5.74 -10.16
C VAL A 275 12.66 6.98 -9.28
N GLU A 276 11.75 7.95 -9.39
CA GLU A 276 11.77 9.15 -8.54
C GLU A 276 11.62 8.80 -7.05
N LEU A 277 10.68 7.92 -6.70
CA LEU A 277 10.51 7.41 -5.33
C LEU A 277 11.79 6.78 -4.82
N TYR A 278 12.37 5.85 -5.58
CA TYR A 278 13.57 5.13 -5.19
C TYR A 278 14.72 6.10 -4.88
N LEU A 279 15.00 7.03 -5.79
CA LEU A 279 16.09 8.00 -5.63
C LEU A 279 15.89 8.94 -4.43
N GLN A 280 14.65 9.36 -4.16
CA GLN A 280 14.37 10.28 -3.06
C GLN A 280 14.40 9.57 -1.69
N TRP A 281 13.90 8.34 -1.62
CA TRP A 281 13.64 7.66 -0.34
C TRP A 281 14.70 6.61 0.01
N GLU A 282 15.63 6.31 -0.90
CA GLU A 282 16.75 5.41 -0.66
C GLU A 282 17.51 5.76 0.63
N LYS A 283 17.83 7.04 0.83
CA LYS A 283 18.63 7.50 1.97
C LYS A 283 17.92 7.37 3.33
N SER A 284 16.60 7.50 3.35
CA SER A 284 15.83 7.47 4.59
C SER A 284 15.33 6.06 4.91
N ASN A 285 15.02 5.27 3.90
CA ASN A 285 14.27 4.02 4.03
C ASN A 285 15.08 2.78 3.58
N ASN A 286 16.31 2.95 3.09
CA ASN A 286 17.20 1.89 2.61
C ASN A 286 16.52 0.98 1.57
N LEU A 287 15.90 1.56 0.54
CA LEU A 287 15.11 0.83 -0.45
C LEU A 287 15.93 -0.19 -1.24
N SER A 288 17.23 0.05 -1.44
CA SER A 288 18.16 -0.91 -2.06
C SER A 288 18.32 -2.21 -1.28
N GLN A 289 18.03 -2.20 0.03
CA GLN A 289 18.08 -3.38 0.88
C GLN A 289 16.81 -4.23 0.78
N LEU A 290 15.80 -3.77 0.03
CA LEU A 290 14.57 -4.50 -0.20
C LEU A 290 14.65 -5.22 -1.56
N PRO A 291 14.51 -6.56 -1.59
CA PRO A 291 14.67 -7.31 -2.84
C PRO A 291 13.68 -6.86 -3.92
N ASN A 292 12.40 -6.65 -3.55
CA ASN A 292 11.37 -6.18 -4.47
C ASN A 292 11.79 -4.84 -5.11
N MET A 293 12.18 -3.85 -4.32
CA MET A 293 12.57 -2.53 -4.81
C MET A 293 13.82 -2.57 -5.69
N ALA A 294 14.86 -3.33 -5.32
CA ALA A 294 16.09 -3.42 -6.11
C ALA A 294 15.84 -3.97 -7.52
N TYR A 295 15.06 -5.05 -7.63
CA TYR A 295 14.67 -5.61 -8.93
C TYR A 295 13.70 -4.71 -9.68
N SER A 296 12.69 -4.17 -9.00
CA SER A 296 11.67 -3.30 -9.59
C SER A 296 12.26 -1.99 -10.12
N PHE A 297 13.26 -1.42 -9.44
CA PHE A 297 13.99 -0.24 -9.88
C PHE A 297 14.79 -0.51 -11.15
N ALA A 298 15.54 -1.62 -11.20
CA ALA A 298 16.28 -2.02 -12.38
C ALA A 298 15.35 -2.25 -13.59
N LEU A 299 14.21 -2.91 -13.37
CA LEU A 299 13.19 -3.12 -14.40
C LEU A 299 12.57 -1.80 -14.87
N ALA A 300 12.28 -0.87 -13.96
CA ALA A 300 11.74 0.44 -14.31
C ALA A 300 12.71 1.24 -15.18
N LEU A 301 14.01 1.26 -14.83
CA LEU A 301 15.04 1.89 -15.67
C LEU A 301 15.11 1.28 -17.07
N PHE A 302 15.08 -0.06 -17.16
CA PHE A 302 15.07 -0.76 -18.43
C PHE A 302 13.86 -0.39 -19.30
N LEU A 303 12.67 -0.30 -18.70
CA LEU A 303 11.43 0.01 -19.42
C LEU A 303 11.30 1.49 -19.81
N LEU A 304 12.04 2.39 -19.16
CA LEU A 304 12.10 3.81 -19.53
C LEU A 304 13.08 4.05 -20.69
N ASN A 305 14.18 3.31 -20.72
CA ASN A 305 15.21 3.48 -21.75
C ASN A 305 14.72 2.87 -23.08
N THR A 306 14.30 3.73 -23.99
CA THR A 306 13.87 3.35 -25.36
C THR A 306 15.03 3.40 -26.36
N GLU A 307 16.08 4.15 -26.03
CA GLU A 307 17.34 4.20 -26.76
C GLU A 307 18.27 3.16 -26.13
N ASN A 308 19.00 2.36 -26.93
CA ASN A 308 19.75 1.15 -26.52
C ASN A 308 20.84 1.33 -25.42
N ASP A 309 20.88 2.46 -24.71
CA ASP A 309 21.72 2.67 -23.54
C ASP A 309 21.04 2.10 -22.28
N CYS A 310 21.33 0.83 -22.00
CA CYS A 310 20.85 0.11 -20.82
C CYS A 310 21.85 0.13 -19.66
N VAL A 311 22.93 0.92 -19.72
CA VAL A 311 24.04 0.82 -18.76
C VAL A 311 23.57 1.02 -17.32
N SER A 312 22.68 1.98 -17.06
CA SER A 312 22.14 2.21 -15.71
C SER A 312 21.22 1.08 -15.23
N ALA A 313 20.43 0.50 -16.14
CA ALA A 313 19.56 -0.63 -15.83
C ALA A 313 20.38 -1.90 -15.56
N ASP A 314 21.40 -2.17 -16.39
CA ASP A 314 22.32 -3.30 -16.25
C ASP A 314 23.10 -3.22 -14.93
N THR A 315 23.61 -2.03 -14.58
CA THR A 315 24.31 -1.81 -13.32
C THR A 315 23.38 -2.03 -12.12
N SER A 316 22.14 -1.56 -12.20
CA SER A 316 21.15 -1.73 -11.12
C SER A 316 20.70 -3.18 -11.00
N LEU A 317 20.54 -3.89 -12.12
CA LEU A 317 20.22 -5.31 -12.15
C LEU A 317 21.37 -6.16 -11.60
N GLN A 318 22.61 -5.82 -11.96
CA GLN A 318 23.79 -6.46 -11.42
C GLN A 318 23.85 -6.30 -9.89
N TYR A 319 23.58 -5.09 -9.39
CA TYR A 319 23.46 -4.85 -7.95
C TYR A 319 22.39 -5.74 -7.31
N ALA A 320 21.18 -5.80 -7.86
CA ALA A 320 20.09 -6.61 -7.33
C ALA A 320 20.44 -8.12 -7.31
N LEU A 321 21.09 -8.62 -8.37
CA LEU A 321 21.52 -10.02 -8.49
C LEU A 321 22.62 -10.39 -7.50
N LEU A 322 23.54 -9.46 -7.20
CA LEU A 322 24.61 -9.67 -6.22
C LEU A 322 24.08 -9.63 -4.79
N MET A 323 23.17 -8.70 -4.49
CA MET A 323 22.59 -8.54 -3.15
C MET A 323 21.55 -9.61 -2.82
N PHE A 324 20.74 -10.02 -3.80
CA PHE A 324 19.61 -10.93 -3.60
C PHE A 324 19.58 -12.07 -4.62
N PRO A 325 20.66 -12.89 -4.70
CA PRO A 325 20.75 -13.95 -5.72
C PRO A 325 19.57 -14.92 -5.67
N GLY A 326 19.01 -15.19 -4.49
CA GLY A 326 17.89 -16.12 -4.29
C GLY A 326 16.57 -15.73 -4.95
N VAL A 327 16.38 -14.47 -5.27
CA VAL A 327 15.19 -14.02 -5.99
C VAL A 327 15.23 -14.46 -7.44
N LEU A 328 16.41 -14.53 -8.07
CA LEU A 328 16.53 -14.90 -9.48
C LEU A 328 15.89 -16.27 -9.77
N ARG A 329 16.15 -17.26 -8.93
CA ARG A 329 15.62 -18.61 -9.14
C ARG A 329 14.09 -18.64 -9.02
N LEU A 330 13.55 -17.99 -7.98
CA LEU A 330 12.12 -17.89 -7.78
C LEU A 330 11.43 -17.19 -8.97
N LEU A 331 12.08 -16.17 -9.55
CA LEU A 331 11.58 -15.50 -10.76
C LEU A 331 11.63 -16.41 -11.99
N LEU A 332 12.73 -17.13 -12.21
CA LEU A 332 12.87 -18.04 -13.37
C LEU A 332 11.86 -19.20 -13.30
N ASP A 333 11.67 -19.77 -12.11
CA ASP A 333 10.68 -20.83 -11.88
C ASP A 333 9.25 -20.30 -12.12
N ALA A 334 8.92 -19.11 -11.60
CA ALA A 334 7.62 -18.48 -11.81
C ALA A 334 7.35 -18.14 -13.29
N LEU A 335 8.38 -17.76 -14.05
CA LEU A 335 8.30 -17.49 -15.49
C LEU A 335 8.39 -18.76 -16.35
N SER A 336 8.63 -19.93 -15.75
CA SER A 336 8.87 -21.20 -16.45
C SER A 336 10.01 -21.11 -17.48
N ILE A 337 11.06 -20.32 -17.19
CA ILE A 337 12.22 -20.12 -18.06
C ILE A 337 13.32 -21.11 -17.67
N GLN A 338 13.88 -21.82 -18.66
CA GLN A 338 15.03 -22.69 -18.42
C GLN A 338 16.28 -21.87 -18.10
N VAL A 339 16.90 -22.17 -16.96
CA VAL A 339 18.14 -21.54 -16.52
C VAL A 339 19.27 -21.93 -17.47
N ASP A 340 20.02 -20.93 -17.97
CA ASP A 340 21.25 -21.20 -18.73
C ASP A 340 22.22 -22.05 -17.88
N SER A 341 22.82 -23.05 -18.52
CA SER A 341 23.92 -23.87 -17.98
C SER A 341 24.94 -23.06 -17.17
N ARG A 342 25.30 -21.85 -17.64
CA ARG A 342 26.24 -20.94 -16.97
C ARG A 342 25.73 -20.50 -15.59
N ALA A 343 24.49 -20.05 -15.50
CA ALA A 343 23.88 -19.62 -14.24
C ALA A 343 23.68 -20.81 -13.29
N ASN A 344 23.33 -21.98 -13.81
CA ASN A 344 23.12 -23.18 -12.98
C ASN A 344 24.44 -23.72 -12.37
N SER A 345 25.57 -23.53 -13.06
CA SER A 345 26.89 -23.89 -12.57
C SER A 345 27.53 -22.87 -11.61
N HIS A 346 26.94 -21.69 -11.47
CA HIS A 346 27.52 -20.59 -10.69
C HIS A 346 27.32 -20.79 -9.19
N SER A 347 28.31 -20.42 -8.37
CA SER A 347 28.28 -20.62 -6.91
C SER A 347 27.13 -19.90 -6.20
N TYR A 348 26.73 -18.73 -6.70
CA TYR A 348 25.65 -17.91 -6.12
C TYR A 348 24.26 -18.24 -6.66
N PHE A 349 24.15 -18.79 -7.88
CA PHE A 349 22.85 -19.00 -8.55
C PHE A 349 22.49 -20.48 -8.72
N GLY A 350 23.45 -21.38 -8.49
CA GLY A 350 23.24 -22.81 -8.62
C GLY A 350 22.36 -23.40 -7.53
N PRO A 351 21.91 -24.66 -7.68
CA PRO A 351 20.91 -25.25 -6.80
C PRO A 351 21.37 -25.41 -5.35
N LEU A 352 22.68 -25.57 -5.17
CA LEU A 352 23.36 -25.77 -3.88
C LEU A 352 23.49 -24.48 -3.07
N ALA A 353 23.32 -23.30 -3.68
CA ALA A 353 23.38 -22.02 -2.99
C ALA A 353 22.18 -21.81 -2.04
N TYR A 354 21.06 -22.50 -2.31
CA TYR A 354 19.78 -22.30 -1.63
C TYR A 354 19.38 -23.45 -0.69
N SER A 355 20.23 -24.46 -0.56
CA SER A 355 19.99 -25.63 0.28
C SER A 355 20.67 -25.54 1.65
N ARG A 356 20.98 -24.32 2.13
CA ARG A 356 21.62 -24.06 3.42
C ARG A 356 20.72 -23.26 4.34
#